data_AF-A0A958SSW9-F1
#
_entry.id   AF-A0A958SSW9-F1
#
_cell.length_a   1.000
_cell.length_b   1.000
_cell.length_c   1.000
_cell.angle_alpha   90.00
_cell.angle_beta   90.00
_cell.angle_gamma   90.00
#
_symmetry.space_group_name_H-M   'P 1'
#
loop_
_entity.id
_entity.type
_entity.pdbx_description
1 polymer ?
#
loop_
_entity_poly.entity_id
_entity_poly.type
_entity_poly.pdbx_seq_one_letter_code
_entity_poly.pdbx_strand_id
1 'polypeptide(L)' 'TWIAFLTANDIFGTTDFTVKNNYLNQRNKYYAKFDNQWIRLGLRYNFGNTKLKANQSTSSQAEQDRIKTRD' A
#
# COMPACT_ATOMS: atom_id res chain seq x y z
N THR A 1 3.21 6.93 -13.26
CA THR A 1 4.12 7.51 -12.24
C THR A 1 4.30 6.52 -11.11
N TRP A 2 5.54 6.32 -10.64
CA TRP A 2 5.86 5.46 -9.50
C TRP A 2 5.78 6.26 -8.20
N ILE A 3 5.29 5.65 -7.13
CA ILE A 3 5.26 6.19 -5.78
C ILE A 3 5.77 5.10 -4.85
N ALA A 4 6.83 5.39 -4.10
CA ALA A 4 7.30 4.54 -3.02
C ALA A 4 6.87 5.13 -1.68
N PHE A 5 6.48 4.28 -0.73
CA PHE A 5 6.13 4.72 0.61
C PHE A 5 6.68 3.76 1.66
N LEU A 6 7.09 4.36 2.79
CA LEU A 6 7.49 3.69 4.00
C LEU A 6 6.55 4.16 5.11
N THR A 7 6.02 3.23 5.88
CA THR A 7 5.17 3.52 7.03
C THR A 7 5.60 2.63 8.17
N ALA A 8 5.68 3.18 9.37
CA ALA A 8 6.07 2.43 10.54
C ALA A 8 5.14 2.77 11.70
N ASN A 9 4.84 1.78 12.54
CA ASN A 9 3.97 1.90 13.69
C ASN A 9 4.67 1.36 14.94
N ASP A 10 4.49 2.07 16.04
CA ASP A 10 5.03 1.80 17.37
C ASP A 10 6.50 1.32 17.40
N ILE A 11 7.38 2.04 16.68
CA ILE A 11 8.79 1.66 16.50
C ILE A 11 9.53 1.57 17.84
N PHE A 12 9.10 2.35 18.83
CA PHE A 12 9.71 2.43 20.16
C PHE A 12 8.99 1.55 21.20
N GLY A 13 7.93 0.82 20.83
CA GLY A 13 7.19 -0.08 21.73
C GLY A 13 6.54 0.64 22.92
N THR A 14 6.03 1.86 22.69
CA THR A 14 5.55 2.77 23.74
C THR A 14 4.04 2.74 23.95
N THR A 15 3.30 2.00 23.12
CA THR A 15 1.83 1.98 23.19
C THR A 15 1.30 1.03 24.27
N ASP A 16 2.14 0.11 24.76
CA ASP A 16 1.77 -0.81 25.83
C ASP A 16 1.40 -0.05 27.11
N PHE A 17 0.27 -0.42 27.73
CA PHE A 17 -0.20 0.20 28.96
C PHE A 17 -0.60 -0.82 30.02
N THR A 18 -0.53 -0.41 31.28
CA THR A 18 -0.90 -1.24 32.42
C THR A 18 -2.05 -0.60 33.17
N VAL A 19 -3.13 -1.36 33.35
CA VAL A 19 -4.26 -0.95 34.17
C VAL A 19 -4.14 -1.61 35.54
N LYS A 20 -4.20 -0.81 36.60
CA LYS A 20 -4.22 -1.28 37.99
C LYS A 20 -5.55 -0.87 38.60
N ASN A 21 -6.27 -1.84 39.16
CA ASN A 21 -7.49 -1.58 39.91
C ASN A 21 -7.31 -2.06 41.36
N ASN A 22 -7.70 -1.23 42.32
CA ASN A 22 -7.71 -1.59 43.73
C ASN A 22 -9.08 -1.24 44.31
N TYR A 23 -9.90 -2.26 44.56
CA TYR A 23 -11.26 -2.08 45.06
C TYR A 23 -11.62 -3.21 46.02
N LEU A 24 -12.20 -2.88 47.19
CA LEU A 24 -12.65 -3.84 48.21
C LEU A 24 -11.62 -4.97 48.49
N ASN A 25 -10.40 -4.60 48.90
CA ASN A 25 -9.28 -5.51 49.18
C ASN A 25 -8.81 -6.39 48.01
N GLN A 26 -9.32 -6.17 46.80
CA GLN A 26 -8.89 -6.87 45.59
C GLN A 26 -7.92 -6.00 44.80
N ARG A 27 -6.68 -6.48 44.66
CA ARG A 27 -5.66 -5.89 43.80
C ARG A 27 -5.65 -6.63 42.47
N ASN A 28 -6.14 -5.98 41.42
CA ASN A 28 -6.12 -6.50 40.06
C ASN A 28 -5.16 -5.69 39.19
N LYS A 29 -4.36 -6.40 38.38
CA LYS A 29 -3.43 -5.79 37.43
C LYS A 29 -3.59 -6.44 36.08
N TYR A 30 -3.86 -5.62 35.07
CA TYR A 30 -3.95 -6.05 33.68
C TYR A 30 -2.82 -5.40 32.89
N TYR A 31 -2.09 -6.21 32.13
CA TYR A 31 -1.04 -5.76 31.22
C TYR A 31 -1.58 -5.86 29.79
N ALA A 32 -1.78 -4.72 29.15
CA ALA A 32 -2.12 -4.68 27.73
C ALA A 32 -0.80 -4.72 26.93
N LYS A 33 -0.58 -5.81 26.21
CA LYS A 33 0.54 -5.98 25.28
C LYS A 33 -0.04 -6.06 23.87
N PHE A 34 0.20 -5.05 23.05
CA PHE A 34 -0.34 -5.00 21.69
C PHE A 34 0.70 -5.40 20.67
N ASP A 35 0.33 -6.28 19.74
CA ASP A 35 1.17 -6.61 18.57
C ASP A 35 0.98 -5.53 17.50
N ASN A 36 1.50 -4.34 17.74
CA ASN A 36 1.36 -3.15 16.89
C ASN A 36 2.70 -2.66 16.29
N GLN A 37 3.83 -3.25 16.70
CA GLN A 37 5.14 -2.88 16.18
C GLN A 37 5.35 -3.46 14.79
N TRP A 38 5.29 -2.61 13.75
CA TRP A 38 5.49 -3.06 12.38
C TRP A 38 6.06 -1.97 11.47
N ILE A 39 6.70 -2.42 10.39
CA ILE A 39 7.19 -1.57 9.30
C ILE A 39 6.60 -2.09 7.99
N ARG A 40 6.02 -1.19 7.20
CA ARG A 40 5.42 -1.48 5.90
C ARG A 40 6.14 -0.68 4.82
N LEU A 41 6.65 -1.40 3.83
CA LEU A 41 7.22 -0.85 2.61
C LEU A 41 6.25 -1.12 1.47
N GLY A 42 6.03 -0.13 0.61
CA GLY A 42 5.14 -0.26 -0.52
C GLY A 42 5.62 0.48 -1.75
N LEU A 43 5.40 -0.16 -2.90
CA LEU A 43 5.63 0.41 -4.22
C LEU A 43 4.28 0.45 -4.94
N ARG A 44 3.91 1.63 -5.45
CA ARG A 44 2.71 1.82 -6.24
C ARG A 44 3.10 2.34 -7.62
N TYR A 45 2.64 1.69 -8.66
CA TYR A 45 2.75 2.17 -10.03
C TYR A 45 1.38 2.49 -10.61
N ASN A 46 1.23 3.72 -11.11
CA ASN A 46 0.03 4.10 -11.85
C ASN A 46 0.26 3.88 -13.35
N PHE A 47 -0.43 2.89 -13.91
CA PHE A 47 -0.41 2.53 -15.33
C PHE A 47 -1.17 3.52 -16.24
N GLY A 48 -1.93 4.49 -15.71
CA GLY A 48 -2.65 5.49 -16.51
C GLY A 48 -3.44 4.90 -17.70
N ASN A 49 -3.53 5.64 -18.81
CA ASN A 49 -4.21 5.23 -20.04
C ASN A 49 -3.35 4.35 -20.97
N THR A 50 -2.49 3.49 -20.43
CA THR A 50 -1.55 2.67 -21.24
C THR A 50 -2.28 1.81 -22.29
N LYS A 51 -3.48 1.30 -22.00
CA LYS A 51 -4.29 0.54 -22.98
C LYS A 51 -4.75 1.38 -24.17
N LEU A 52 -5.16 2.64 -23.97
CA LEU A 52 -5.61 3.52 -25.05
C LEU A 52 -4.43 3.97 -25.94
N LYS A 53 -3.29 4.29 -25.32
CA LYS A 53 -2.06 4.67 -26.06
C LYS A 53 -1.50 3.49 -26.87
N ALA A 54 -1.55 2.28 -26.30
CA ALA A 54 -1.18 1.05 -27.01
C ALA A 54 -2.15 0.75 -28.17
N ASN A 55 -3.47 0.84 -27.96
CA ASN A 55 -4.46 0.62 -29.01
C ASN A 55 -4.35 1.65 -30.15
N GLN A 56 -4.09 2.92 -29.86
CA GLN A 56 -3.83 3.94 -30.89
C GLN A 56 -2.57 3.62 -31.71
N SER A 57 -1.50 3.15 -31.06
CA SER A 57 -0.28 2.72 -31.76
C SER A 57 -0.52 1.49 -32.64
N THR A 58 -1.23 0.47 -32.13
CA THR A 58 -1.54 -0.74 -32.89
C THR A 58 -2.48 -0.45 -34.07
N SER A 59 -3.49 0.40 -33.86
CA SER A 59 -4.40 0.84 -34.94
C SER A 59 -3.64 1.63 -36.00
N SER A 60 -2.72 2.52 -35.61
CA SER A 60 -1.90 3.27 -36.57
C SER A 60 -0.97 2.36 -37.39
N GLN A 61 -0.43 1.30 -36.79
CA GLN A 61 0.40 0.32 -37.51
C GLN A 61 -0.44 -0.48 -38.51
N ALA A 62 -1.59 -1.01 -38.07
CA ALA A 62 -2.51 -1.73 -38.94
C ALA A 62 -3.03 -0.85 -40.11
N GLU A 63 -3.24 0.43 -39.86
CA GLU A 63 -3.64 1.42 -40.88
C GLU A 63 -2.53 1.62 -41.92
N GLN A 64 -1.27 1.80 -41.48
CA GLN A 64 -0.13 1.95 -42.37
C GLN A 64 0.15 0.71 -43.21
N ASP A 65 0.04 -0.48 -42.60
CA ASP A 65 0.21 -1.75 -43.31
C ASP A 65 -0.86 -1.95 -44.38
N ARG A 66 -2.12 -1.52 -44.10
CA ARG A 66 -3.21 -1.56 -45.09
C ARG A 66 -2.96 -0.62 -46.27
N ILE A 67 -2.35 0.54 -46.04
CA ILE A 67 -2.02 1.49 -47.11
C ILE A 67 -0.89 0.91 -47.99
N LYS A 68 0.14 0.33 -47.39
CA LYS A 68 1.26 -0.30 -48.13
C LYS A 68 0.86 -1.50 -49.00
N THR A 69 -0.25 -2.17 -48.70
CA THR A 69 -0.73 -3.31 -49.52
C THR A 69 -1.63 -2.89 -50.68
N ARG A 70 -1.99 -1.60 -50.79
CA ARG A 70 -2.87 -1.07 -51.85
C ARG A 70 -2.13 -0.41 -53.01
N ASP A 71 -0.81 -0.23 -52.91
CA ASP A 71 0.09 0.24 -53.97
C ASP A 71 1.03 -0.90 -54.41
#